data_AF-A0A136LJ83-F1
#
_entry.id   AF-A0A136LJ83-F1
#
_cell.length_a   1.000
_cell.length_b   1.000
_cell.length_c   1.000
_cell.angle_alpha   90.00
_cell.angle_beta   90.00
_cell.angle_gamma   90.00
#
_symmetry.space_group_name_H-M   'P 1'
#
loop_
_entity.id
_entity.type
_entity.pdbx_description
1 polymer ?
#
loop_
_entity_poly.entity_id
_entity_poly.type
_entity_poly.pdbx_seq_one_letter_code
_entity_poly.pdbx_strand_id
1 'polypeptide(L)'
;MPLQSDNPLFIAGVVAALGILLIIIWLLTVIIRLVFDRDPGFPAWQPPYRINPMLNPDTNAGRRQLWQQQAQSDALPMPCEPASYFARKVLVGSDGTKLRGWQVTDIRLSQYDAYGRLARTQSIASSRAVKKLNKAIKKGEKWTPTQIQNSALSSTKMMMKDFGKRLKRTPTLPISMDIRLRGMRGEVRLFFELYECEVSHWLLLDAWEPEMSVVGNSLQENYTYAFTGQRQGETLKQFRARLQDEIRRTLTSMLTRPQSIASPDSAVVPAVPPEIPPPSPETTPMPPVPTMIADDTAQIKAVKPGEMVTEPLLEIEDQSPVSESLTEPVDLDGETVPGTPNDLPE
;
A
#
# COMPACT_ATOMS: atom_id res chain seq x y z
N MET A 1 -63.79 -34.10 -5.65
CA MET A 1 -64.78 -33.01 -5.50
C MET A 1 -64.39 -31.90 -6.46
N PRO A 2 -65.27 -31.44 -7.35
CA PRO A 2 -64.97 -30.33 -8.25
C PRO A 2 -64.74 -29.06 -7.43
N LEU A 3 -63.63 -28.37 -7.69
CA LEU A 3 -63.32 -27.07 -7.10
C LEU A 3 -64.33 -26.06 -7.65
N GLN A 4 -65.37 -25.74 -6.89
CA GLN A 4 -66.28 -24.64 -7.21
C GLN A 4 -65.52 -23.33 -7.02
N SER A 5 -65.19 -22.68 -8.14
CA SER A 5 -64.46 -21.40 -8.21
C SER A 5 -65.14 -20.25 -7.46
N ASP A 6 -66.43 -20.40 -7.17
CA ASP A 6 -67.28 -19.31 -6.68
C ASP A 6 -67.44 -19.35 -5.15
N ASN A 7 -66.82 -20.32 -4.48
CA ASN A 7 -66.87 -20.39 -3.02
C ASN A 7 -65.92 -19.35 -2.41
N PRO A 8 -66.42 -18.36 -1.64
CA PRO A 8 -65.59 -17.30 -1.06
C PRO A 8 -64.50 -17.84 -0.13
N LEU A 9 -64.71 -18.99 0.52
CA LEU A 9 -63.70 -19.67 1.33
C LEU A 9 -62.54 -20.20 0.47
N PHE A 10 -62.83 -20.70 -0.73
CA PHE A 10 -61.81 -21.18 -1.65
C PHE A 10 -60.96 -20.00 -2.16
N ILE A 11 -61.60 -18.90 -2.56
CA ILE A 11 -60.91 -17.67 -3.00
C ILE A 11 -60.04 -17.12 -1.86
N ALA A 12 -60.58 -17.02 -0.64
CA ALA A 12 -59.82 -16.57 0.53
C ALA A 12 -58.61 -17.48 0.82
N GLY A 13 -58.78 -18.80 0.69
CA GLY A 13 -57.69 -19.77 0.84
C GLY A 13 -56.58 -19.60 -0.20
N VAL A 14 -56.94 -19.38 -1.47
CA VAL A 14 -55.97 -19.13 -2.55
C VAL A 14 -55.23 -17.82 -2.34
N VAL A 15 -55.93 -16.75 -1.96
CA VAL A 15 -55.32 -15.44 -1.66
C VAL A 15 -54.36 -15.54 -0.47
N ALA A 16 -54.75 -16.23 0.60
CA ALA A 16 -53.89 -16.48 1.75
C ALA A 16 -52.63 -17.29 1.35
N ALA A 17 -52.79 -18.34 0.56
CA ALA A 17 -51.68 -19.16 0.07
C ALA A 17 -50.69 -18.35 -0.79
N LEU A 18 -51.20 -17.50 -1.69
CA LEU A 18 -50.39 -16.58 -2.50
C LEU A 18 -49.65 -15.55 -1.62
N GLY A 19 -50.32 -14.99 -0.62
CA GLY A 19 -49.71 -14.08 0.34
C GLY A 19 -48.55 -14.73 1.09
N ILE A 20 -48.74 -15.95 1.60
CA ILE A 20 -47.69 -16.72 2.27
C ILE A 20 -46.53 -17.01 1.32
N LEU A 21 -46.80 -17.40 0.07
CA LEU A 21 -45.77 -17.68 -0.92
C LEU A 21 -44.91 -16.44 -1.22
N LEU A 22 -45.53 -15.26 -1.37
CA LEU A 22 -44.82 -14.00 -1.59
C LEU A 22 -43.93 -13.62 -0.40
N ILE A 23 -44.42 -13.82 0.83
CA ILE A 23 -43.64 -13.59 2.04
C ILE A 23 -42.42 -14.52 2.10
N ILE A 24 -42.59 -15.81 1.75
CA ILE A 24 -41.49 -16.78 1.70
C ILE A 24 -40.45 -16.35 0.66
N ILE A 25 -40.88 -15.99 -0.56
CA ILE A 25 -39.98 -15.53 -1.61
C ILE A 25 -39.22 -14.27 -1.16
N TRP A 26 -39.92 -13.31 -0.55
CA TRP A 26 -39.32 -12.10 -0.01
C TRP A 26 -38.26 -12.43 1.07
N LEU A 27 -38.59 -13.27 2.04
CA LEU A 27 -37.64 -13.74 3.06
C LEU A 27 -36.42 -14.43 2.45
N LEU A 28 -36.63 -15.30 1.47
CA LEU A 28 -35.56 -16.03 0.78
C LEU A 28 -34.64 -15.07 0.03
N THR A 29 -35.18 -14.02 -0.60
CA THR A 29 -34.35 -12.98 -1.22
C THR A 29 -33.57 -12.16 -0.20
N VAL A 30 -34.15 -11.84 0.97
CA VAL A 30 -33.43 -11.16 2.06
C VAL A 30 -32.30 -12.03 2.60
N ILE A 31 -32.54 -13.32 2.83
CA ILE A 31 -31.52 -14.27 3.31
C ILE A 31 -30.38 -14.41 2.29
N ILE A 32 -30.72 -14.63 1.01
CA ILE A 32 -29.72 -14.67 -0.07
C ILE A 32 -28.91 -13.37 -0.07
N ARG A 33 -29.58 -12.22 -0.01
CA ARG A 33 -28.89 -10.94 0.04
C ARG A 33 -27.99 -10.83 1.26
N LEU A 34 -28.43 -11.23 2.44
CA LEU A 34 -27.65 -11.10 3.68
C LEU A 34 -26.45 -12.05 3.73
N VAL A 35 -26.58 -13.24 3.13
CA VAL A 35 -25.51 -14.25 3.05
C VAL A 35 -24.48 -13.89 1.98
N PHE A 36 -24.91 -13.31 0.85
CA PHE A 36 -24.03 -13.04 -0.30
C PHE A 36 -23.57 -11.57 -0.43
N ASP A 37 -24.31 -10.59 0.12
CA ASP A 37 -23.93 -9.17 0.21
C ASP A 37 -23.26 -8.86 1.56
N ARG A 38 -22.38 -9.74 2.05
CA ARG A 38 -21.48 -9.33 3.13
C ARG A 38 -20.63 -8.19 2.58
N ASP A 39 -20.77 -7.00 3.17
CA ASP A 39 -19.99 -5.84 2.78
C ASP A 39 -18.51 -6.25 2.71
N PRO A 40 -17.82 -6.02 1.59
CA PRO A 40 -16.42 -6.36 1.50
C PRO A 40 -15.71 -5.54 2.56
N GLY A 41 -15.18 -6.20 3.59
CA GLY A 41 -14.43 -5.57 4.66
C GLY A 41 -12.97 -5.44 4.26
N PHE A 42 -12.31 -4.37 4.71
CA PHE A 42 -10.86 -4.26 4.62
C PHE A 42 -10.31 -4.20 6.05
N PRO A 43 -10.13 -5.34 6.72
CA PRO A 43 -9.77 -5.38 8.13
C PRO A 43 -8.44 -4.69 8.38
N ALA A 44 -8.24 -4.23 9.63
CA ALA A 44 -6.94 -3.80 10.09
C ALA A 44 -5.94 -4.94 9.87
N TRP A 45 -4.75 -4.58 9.40
CA TRP A 45 -3.67 -5.51 9.11
C TRP A 45 -2.40 -4.92 9.67
N GLN A 46 -1.59 -5.79 10.21
CA GLN A 46 -0.23 -5.49 10.64
C GLN A 46 0.70 -6.48 9.92
N PRO A 47 1.87 -6.01 9.47
CA PRO A 47 2.85 -6.91 8.89
C PRO A 47 3.32 -7.93 9.93
N PRO A 48 3.67 -9.16 9.51
CA PRO A 48 4.10 -10.21 10.43
C PRO A 48 5.54 -10.01 10.95
N TYR A 49 6.22 -8.94 10.55
CA TYR A 49 7.60 -8.69 10.95
C TYR A 49 7.69 -8.32 12.43
N ARG A 50 8.73 -8.82 13.08
CA ARG A 50 9.07 -8.37 14.42
C ARG A 50 9.65 -6.96 14.30
N ILE A 51 8.93 -5.96 14.81
CA ILE A 51 9.54 -4.64 15.04
C ILE A 51 10.43 -4.80 16.27
N ASN A 52 11.75 -4.77 16.07
CA ASN A 52 12.71 -4.78 17.16
C ASN A 52 13.18 -3.35 17.44
N PRO A 53 12.62 -2.63 18.42
CA PRO A 53 12.90 -1.21 18.62
C PRO A 53 14.34 -0.92 19.09
N MET A 54 15.16 -1.93 19.35
CA MET A 54 16.48 -1.79 19.97
C MET A 54 17.66 -2.16 19.06
N LEU A 55 17.46 -2.35 17.76
CA LEU A 55 18.59 -2.57 16.85
C LEU A 55 19.36 -1.26 16.63
N ASN A 56 20.68 -1.30 16.83
CA ASN A 56 21.55 -0.17 16.55
C ASN A 56 21.49 0.16 15.04
N PRO A 57 21.11 1.40 14.65
CA PRO A 57 20.99 1.80 13.25
C PRO A 57 22.31 1.74 12.46
N ASP A 58 23.46 1.75 13.13
CA ASP A 58 24.78 1.63 12.49
C ASP A 58 25.11 0.19 12.07
N THR A 59 24.33 -0.78 12.52
CA THR A 59 24.46 -2.18 12.10
C THR A 59 23.66 -2.46 10.83
N ASN A 60 24.07 -3.48 10.06
CA ASN A 60 23.31 -3.93 8.88
C ASN A 60 21.87 -4.30 9.23
N ALA A 61 21.63 -4.96 10.36
CA ALA A 61 20.30 -5.35 10.80
C ALA A 61 19.41 -4.13 11.12
N GLY A 62 19.97 -3.12 11.83
CA GLY A 62 19.28 -1.87 12.11
C GLY A 62 18.90 -1.10 10.84
N ARG A 63 19.85 -0.92 9.90
CA ARG A 63 19.58 -0.27 8.61
C ARG A 63 18.50 -0.99 7.81
N ARG A 64 18.58 -2.32 7.72
CA ARG A 64 17.59 -3.16 7.03
C ARG A 64 16.19 -2.99 7.64
N GLN A 65 16.09 -2.93 8.96
CA GLN A 65 14.80 -2.70 9.63
C GLN A 65 14.20 -1.31 9.30
N LEU A 66 15.03 -0.27 9.22
CA LEU A 66 14.56 1.07 8.82
C LEU A 66 14.03 1.05 7.37
N TRP A 67 14.74 0.39 6.45
CA TRP A 67 14.31 0.27 5.06
C TRP A 67 13.06 -0.61 4.87
N GLN A 68 12.87 -1.64 5.70
CA GLN A 68 11.67 -2.49 5.65
C GLN A 68 10.38 -1.68 5.79
N GLN A 69 10.37 -0.65 6.64
CA GLN A 69 9.18 0.20 6.84
C GLN A 69 8.87 1.08 5.62
N GLN A 70 9.87 1.40 4.81
CA GLN A 70 9.74 2.22 3.61
C GLN A 70 9.30 1.41 2.38
N ALA A 71 9.51 0.10 2.37
CA ALA A 71 9.13 -0.76 1.26
C ALA A 71 7.60 -0.99 1.18
N GLN A 72 6.94 -0.13 0.40
CA GLN A 72 5.48 -0.12 0.25
C GLN A 72 4.93 -1.06 -0.82
N SER A 73 5.69 -1.36 -1.88
CA SER A 73 5.24 -2.25 -2.97
C SER A 73 6.41 -2.97 -3.65
N ASP A 74 6.13 -3.70 -4.72
CA ASP A 74 7.14 -4.33 -5.60
C ASP A 74 7.61 -3.42 -6.75
N ALA A 75 6.99 -2.25 -6.91
CA ALA A 75 7.32 -1.33 -7.99
C ALA A 75 8.53 -0.46 -7.61
N LEU A 76 9.39 -0.20 -8.61
CA LEU A 76 10.40 0.85 -8.54
C LEU A 76 9.87 2.06 -9.31
N PRO A 77 9.93 3.28 -8.75
CA PRO A 77 9.49 4.47 -9.44
C PRO A 77 10.40 4.76 -10.64
N MET A 78 9.78 5.21 -11.74
CA MET A 78 10.48 5.64 -12.95
C MET A 78 9.92 6.99 -13.41
N PRO A 79 10.77 7.95 -13.82
CA PRO A 79 12.23 7.88 -13.81
C PRO A 79 12.79 7.85 -12.37
N CYS A 80 13.98 7.29 -12.19
CA CYS A 80 14.68 7.38 -10.92
C CYS A 80 15.50 8.67 -10.87
N GLU A 81 15.60 9.28 -9.69
CA GLU A 81 16.39 10.49 -9.46
C GLU A 81 17.83 10.10 -9.08
N PRO A 82 18.90 10.67 -9.70
CA PRO A 82 20.27 10.28 -9.38
C PRO A 82 20.57 10.36 -7.88
N ALA A 83 21.28 9.36 -7.35
CA ALA A 83 21.59 9.21 -5.92
C ALA A 83 20.36 9.06 -4.99
N SER A 84 19.17 8.82 -5.55
CA SER A 84 18.01 8.40 -4.75
C SER A 84 18.07 6.91 -4.42
N TYR A 85 17.50 6.57 -3.27
CA TYR A 85 17.42 5.19 -2.77
C TYR A 85 15.96 4.76 -2.73
N PHE A 86 15.69 3.50 -3.07
CA PHE A 86 14.35 2.95 -3.00
C PHE A 86 14.35 1.50 -2.51
N ALA A 87 13.57 1.24 -1.46
CA ALA A 87 13.33 -0.10 -0.98
C ALA A 87 12.03 -0.65 -1.57
N ARG A 88 12.06 -1.88 -2.06
CA ARG A 88 10.87 -2.61 -2.51
C ARG A 88 10.73 -3.95 -1.82
N LYS A 89 9.50 -4.47 -1.81
CA LYS A 89 9.20 -5.81 -1.30
C LYS A 89 8.77 -6.75 -2.41
N VAL A 90 9.43 -7.90 -2.47
CA VAL A 90 9.26 -8.89 -3.51
C VAL A 90 8.67 -10.15 -2.90
N LEU A 91 7.44 -10.46 -3.29
CA LEU A 91 6.71 -11.64 -2.84
C LEU A 91 6.93 -12.76 -3.85
N VAL A 92 7.48 -13.88 -3.40
CA VAL A 92 7.81 -15.03 -4.26
C VAL A 92 7.33 -16.35 -3.65
N GLY A 93 7.24 -17.39 -4.46
CA GLY A 93 7.08 -18.76 -4.00
C GLY A 93 8.39 -19.34 -3.46
N SER A 94 8.32 -20.53 -2.87
CA SER A 94 9.50 -21.30 -2.44
C SER A 94 10.49 -21.60 -3.59
N ASP A 95 10.00 -21.58 -4.83
CA ASP A 95 10.77 -21.74 -6.06
C ASP A 95 11.35 -20.42 -6.63
N GLY A 96 11.20 -19.30 -5.91
CA GLY A 96 11.65 -17.98 -6.36
C GLY A 96 10.72 -17.31 -7.40
N THR A 97 9.62 -17.96 -7.81
CA THR A 97 8.70 -17.34 -8.78
C THR A 97 7.88 -16.24 -8.11
N LYS A 98 7.91 -15.04 -8.70
CA LYS A 98 7.08 -13.89 -8.26
C LYS A 98 5.60 -14.25 -8.12
N LEU A 99 5.04 -13.91 -6.96
CA LEU A 99 3.66 -14.13 -6.52
C LEU A 99 3.17 -15.59 -6.53
N ARG A 100 4.03 -16.59 -6.79
CA ARG A 100 3.62 -18.00 -6.68
C ARG A 100 3.31 -18.34 -5.22
N GLY A 101 2.21 -19.07 -4.99
CA GLY A 101 1.69 -19.36 -3.65
C GLY A 101 0.99 -18.19 -2.95
N TRP A 102 1.14 -16.95 -3.45
CA TRP A 102 0.44 -15.78 -2.93
C TRP A 102 -0.95 -15.64 -3.55
N GLN A 103 -1.91 -15.23 -2.72
CA GLN A 103 -3.28 -14.95 -3.10
C GLN A 103 -3.67 -13.54 -2.65
N VAL A 104 -4.19 -12.75 -3.57
CA VAL A 104 -4.84 -11.48 -3.24
C VAL A 104 -6.15 -11.77 -2.50
N THR A 105 -6.29 -11.25 -1.30
CA THR A 105 -7.53 -11.38 -0.52
C THR A 105 -8.46 -10.20 -0.80
N ASP A 106 -7.91 -8.99 -0.80
CA ASP A 106 -8.67 -7.74 -0.88
C ASP A 106 -7.89 -6.66 -1.62
N ILE A 107 -8.61 -5.73 -2.24
CA ILE A 107 -8.03 -4.54 -2.86
C ILE A 107 -8.85 -3.33 -2.43
N ARG A 108 -8.19 -2.25 -2.01
CA ARG A 108 -8.82 -1.00 -1.60
C ARG A 108 -8.25 0.15 -2.41
N LEU A 109 -9.12 0.99 -2.96
CA LEU A 109 -8.80 2.30 -3.50
C LEU A 109 -9.32 3.38 -2.55
N SER A 110 -8.50 4.37 -2.23
CA SER A 110 -8.91 5.51 -1.39
C SER A 110 -8.11 6.75 -1.74
N GLN A 111 -8.74 7.91 -1.68
CA GLN A 111 -8.00 9.17 -1.69
C GLN A 111 -7.38 9.41 -0.31
N TYR A 112 -6.29 10.15 -0.28
CA TYR A 112 -5.66 10.56 0.96
C TYR A 112 -5.26 12.04 0.90
N ASP A 113 -5.16 12.66 2.08
CA ASP A 113 -4.66 14.01 2.27
C ASP A 113 -3.52 14.00 3.31
N ALA A 114 -3.16 15.18 3.83
CA ALA A 114 -2.12 15.34 4.85
C ALA A 114 -2.39 14.56 6.15
N TYR A 115 -3.65 14.24 6.44
CA TYR A 115 -4.07 13.52 7.66
C TYR A 115 -4.25 12.01 7.42
N GLY A 116 -4.22 11.57 6.16
CA GLY A 116 -4.25 10.17 5.78
C GLY A 116 -5.43 9.82 4.88
N ARG A 117 -5.88 8.55 4.94
CA ARG A 117 -6.89 8.02 4.01
C ARG A 117 -8.29 8.53 4.33
N LEU A 118 -8.99 9.00 3.30
CA LEU A 118 -10.36 9.50 3.41
C LEU A 118 -11.39 8.36 3.29
N ALA A 119 -11.96 7.95 4.42
CA ALA A 119 -12.95 6.87 4.50
C ALA A 119 -14.12 7.02 3.52
N ARG A 120 -14.63 8.24 3.28
CA ARG A 120 -15.73 8.50 2.33
C ARG A 120 -15.38 8.15 0.87
N THR A 121 -14.11 8.23 0.50
CA THR A 121 -13.63 7.92 -0.85
C THR A 121 -13.23 6.45 -1.02
N GLN A 122 -13.20 5.69 0.07
CA GLN A 122 -12.81 4.29 0.07
C GLN A 122 -13.74 3.45 -0.82
N SER A 123 -13.15 2.66 -1.70
CA SER A 123 -13.82 1.67 -2.52
C SER A 123 -13.06 0.36 -2.41
N ILE A 124 -13.75 -0.69 -1.97
CA ILE A 124 -13.18 -2.03 -1.87
C ILE A 124 -13.57 -2.80 -3.13
N ALA A 125 -12.61 -3.49 -3.73
CA ALA A 125 -12.82 -4.20 -4.98
C ALA A 125 -13.76 -5.38 -4.79
N SER A 126 -14.63 -5.60 -5.78
CA SER A 126 -15.50 -6.78 -5.79
C SER A 126 -14.70 -8.09 -5.80
N SER A 127 -15.27 -9.15 -5.22
CA SER A 127 -14.70 -10.50 -5.26
C SER A 127 -14.39 -10.99 -6.67
N ARG A 128 -15.14 -10.54 -7.69
CA ARG A 128 -14.88 -10.85 -9.10
C ARG A 128 -13.56 -10.25 -9.60
N ALA A 129 -13.26 -9.01 -9.22
CA ALA A 129 -11.99 -8.35 -9.57
C ALA A 129 -10.81 -9.08 -8.92
N VAL A 130 -10.94 -9.42 -7.62
CA VAL A 130 -9.94 -10.20 -6.88
C VAL A 130 -9.72 -11.58 -7.50
N LYS A 131 -10.80 -12.31 -7.81
CA LYS A 131 -10.73 -13.63 -8.47
C LYS A 131 -10.02 -13.58 -9.83
N LYS A 132 -10.26 -12.54 -10.63
CA LYS A 132 -9.57 -12.34 -11.92
C LYS A 132 -8.08 -12.10 -11.72
N LEU A 133 -7.71 -11.26 -10.74
CA LEU A 133 -6.31 -11.00 -10.41
C LEU A 133 -5.60 -12.27 -9.93
N ASN A 134 -6.22 -13.04 -9.03
CA ASN A 134 -5.71 -14.33 -8.58
C ASN A 134 -5.57 -15.36 -9.70
N LYS A 135 -6.51 -15.38 -10.67
CA LYS A 135 -6.38 -16.22 -11.85
C LYS A 135 -5.15 -15.86 -12.67
N ALA A 136 -4.85 -14.56 -12.79
CA ALA A 136 -3.65 -14.08 -13.46
C ALA A 136 -2.37 -14.48 -12.72
N ILE A 137 -2.34 -14.36 -11.39
CA ILE A 137 -1.20 -14.81 -10.57
C ILE A 137 -0.96 -16.31 -10.77
N LYS A 138 -2.00 -17.14 -10.62
CA LYS A 138 -1.89 -18.61 -10.76
C LYS A 138 -1.48 -19.07 -12.15
N LYS A 139 -1.84 -18.31 -13.20
CA LYS A 139 -1.56 -18.67 -14.60
C LYS A 139 -0.44 -17.84 -15.23
N GLY A 140 0.19 -16.94 -14.48
CA GLY A 140 1.09 -15.91 -15.03
C GLY A 140 2.21 -16.49 -15.88
N GLU A 141 2.75 -17.64 -15.50
CA GLU A 141 3.81 -18.34 -16.24
C GLU A 141 3.38 -18.86 -17.61
N LYS A 142 2.11 -19.20 -17.75
CA LYS A 142 1.53 -19.75 -18.98
C LYS A 142 0.89 -18.68 -19.85
N TRP A 143 0.70 -17.48 -19.31
CA TRP A 143 -0.04 -16.42 -19.98
C TRP A 143 0.89 -15.55 -20.81
N THR A 144 0.39 -15.19 -21.99
CA THR A 144 1.08 -14.20 -22.83
C THR A 144 0.96 -12.80 -22.21
N PRO A 145 1.88 -11.86 -22.52
CA PRO A 145 1.79 -10.49 -22.02
C PRO A 145 0.43 -9.83 -22.26
N THR A 146 -0.19 -10.09 -23.41
CA THR A 146 -1.54 -9.59 -23.76
C THR A 146 -2.63 -10.16 -22.85
N GLN A 147 -2.54 -11.45 -22.47
CA GLN A 147 -3.49 -12.06 -21.54
C GLN A 147 -3.39 -11.46 -20.14
N ILE A 148 -2.16 -11.21 -19.67
CA ILE A 148 -1.90 -10.53 -18.40
C ILE A 148 -2.50 -9.12 -18.42
N GLN A 149 -2.22 -8.34 -19.47
CA GLN A 149 -2.77 -6.99 -19.64
C GLN A 149 -4.30 -6.96 -19.68
N ASN A 150 -4.94 -7.89 -20.40
CA ASN A 150 -6.39 -7.99 -20.49
C ASN A 150 -7.05 -8.36 -19.15
N SER A 151 -6.39 -9.22 -18.36
CA SER A 151 -6.85 -9.55 -17.01
C SER A 151 -6.72 -8.35 -16.07
N ALA A 152 -5.57 -7.66 -16.10
CA ALA A 152 -5.37 -6.43 -15.35
C ALA A 152 -6.42 -5.37 -15.71
N LEU A 153 -6.65 -5.13 -17.02
CA LEU A 153 -7.68 -4.19 -17.51
C LEU A 153 -9.08 -4.55 -17.00
N SER A 154 -9.43 -5.83 -17.04
CA SER A 154 -10.72 -6.30 -16.53
C SER A 154 -10.90 -5.99 -15.05
N SER A 155 -9.90 -6.28 -14.23
CA SER A 155 -9.92 -5.99 -12.80
C SER A 155 -10.00 -4.48 -12.57
N THR A 156 -9.21 -3.68 -13.29
CA THR A 156 -9.23 -2.22 -13.17
C THR A 156 -10.59 -1.62 -13.52
N LYS A 157 -11.22 -2.03 -14.63
CA LYS A 157 -12.58 -1.56 -14.98
C LYS A 157 -13.60 -1.83 -13.88
N MET A 158 -13.51 -3.00 -13.23
CA MET A 158 -14.39 -3.34 -12.11
C MET A 158 -14.14 -2.46 -10.89
N MET A 159 -12.87 -2.20 -10.53
CA MET A 159 -12.52 -1.33 -9.41
C MET A 159 -12.92 0.13 -9.66
N MET A 160 -12.71 0.62 -10.88
CA MET A 160 -13.02 2.00 -11.27
C MET A 160 -14.52 2.29 -11.37
N LYS A 161 -15.38 1.28 -11.51
CA LYS A 161 -16.84 1.47 -11.59
C LYS A 161 -17.40 2.17 -10.36
N ASP A 162 -16.97 1.74 -9.17
CA ASP A 162 -17.47 2.28 -7.90
C ASP A 162 -16.57 3.40 -7.38
N PHE A 163 -15.25 3.24 -7.50
CA PHE A 163 -14.31 4.29 -7.11
C PHE A 163 -14.48 5.57 -7.93
N GLY A 164 -14.69 5.45 -9.24
CA GLY A 164 -14.88 6.59 -10.13
C GLY A 164 -16.04 7.49 -9.72
N LYS A 165 -17.12 6.94 -9.16
CA LYS A 165 -18.24 7.72 -8.64
C LYS A 165 -17.84 8.59 -7.44
N ARG A 166 -16.94 8.08 -6.59
CA ARG A 166 -16.46 8.74 -5.37
C ARG A 166 -15.46 9.87 -5.64
N LEU A 167 -14.74 9.80 -6.76
CA LEU A 167 -13.74 10.82 -7.17
C LEU A 167 -14.34 12.21 -7.47
N LYS A 168 -15.66 12.34 -7.69
CA LYS A 168 -16.27 13.60 -8.14
C LYS A 168 -16.05 14.79 -7.19
N ARG A 169 -15.95 14.54 -5.88
CA ARG A 169 -15.92 15.58 -4.86
C ARG A 169 -14.54 16.16 -4.62
N THR A 170 -13.50 15.36 -4.82
CA THR A 170 -12.12 15.70 -4.44
C THR A 170 -11.12 15.18 -5.48
N PRO A 171 -11.32 15.43 -6.77
CA PRO A 171 -10.58 14.74 -7.83
C PRO A 171 -9.08 15.04 -7.84
N THR A 172 -8.65 16.17 -7.27
CA THR A 172 -7.25 16.59 -7.15
C THR A 172 -6.46 15.83 -6.09
N LEU A 173 -7.12 15.18 -5.13
CA LEU A 173 -6.44 14.45 -4.07
C LEU A 173 -5.72 13.20 -4.60
N PRO A 174 -4.52 12.90 -4.09
CA PRO A 174 -3.79 11.69 -4.45
C PRO A 174 -4.55 10.44 -3.99
N ILE A 175 -4.23 9.32 -4.64
CA ILE A 175 -4.96 8.06 -4.49
C ILE A 175 -3.99 6.97 -4.08
N SER A 176 -4.39 6.17 -3.10
CA SER A 176 -3.69 4.94 -2.72
C SER A 176 -4.48 3.72 -3.21
N MET A 177 -3.75 2.70 -3.67
CA MET A 177 -4.26 1.36 -3.93
C MET A 177 -3.55 0.37 -3.01
N ASP A 178 -4.29 -0.20 -2.08
CA ASP A 178 -3.80 -1.23 -1.18
C ASP A 178 -4.25 -2.60 -1.68
N ILE A 179 -3.32 -3.55 -1.79
CA ILE A 179 -3.58 -4.93 -2.19
C ILE A 179 -3.13 -5.83 -1.05
N ARG A 180 -4.07 -6.52 -0.42
CA ARG A 180 -3.79 -7.51 0.62
C ARG A 180 -3.44 -8.85 -0.03
N LEU A 181 -2.33 -9.44 0.37
CA LEU A 181 -1.87 -10.73 -0.08
C LEU A 181 -1.75 -11.70 1.09
N ARG A 182 -2.00 -12.98 0.83
CA ARG A 182 -1.83 -14.07 1.79
C ARG A 182 -1.15 -15.24 1.10
N GLY A 183 -0.19 -15.86 1.76
CA GLY A 183 0.43 -17.11 1.31
C GLY A 183 0.55 -18.11 2.46
N MET A 184 0.68 -19.38 2.14
CA MET A 184 0.90 -20.41 3.16
C MET A 184 2.37 -20.44 3.55
N ARG A 185 2.65 -20.54 4.85
CA ARG A 185 4.03 -20.60 5.34
C ARG A 185 4.73 -21.85 4.80
N GLY A 186 5.98 -21.70 4.36
CA GLY A 186 6.75 -22.78 3.73
C GLY A 186 6.54 -22.90 2.22
N GLU A 187 5.43 -22.37 1.69
CA GLU A 187 5.20 -22.30 0.23
C GLU A 187 5.58 -20.94 -0.36
N VAL A 188 5.61 -19.90 0.48
CA VAL A 188 5.94 -18.54 0.06
C VAL A 188 7.11 -17.96 0.83
N ARG A 189 7.83 -17.04 0.18
CA ARG A 189 8.91 -16.23 0.74
C ARG A 189 8.68 -14.76 0.40
N LEU A 190 9.35 -13.90 1.13
CA LEU A 190 9.31 -12.47 0.96
C LEU A 190 10.74 -11.94 1.12
N PHE A 191 11.13 -11.08 0.19
CA PHE A 191 12.40 -10.38 0.22
C PHE A 191 12.16 -8.88 0.22
N PHE A 192 13.08 -8.17 0.85
CA PHE A 192 13.28 -6.75 0.64
C PHE A 192 14.50 -6.57 -0.23
N GLU A 193 14.44 -5.59 -1.12
CA GLU A 193 15.54 -5.21 -1.99
C GLU A 193 15.72 -3.70 -1.89
N LEU A 194 16.96 -3.26 -1.69
CA LEU A 194 17.36 -1.87 -1.67
C LEU A 194 18.07 -1.52 -2.96
N TYR A 195 17.61 -0.47 -3.62
CA TYR A 195 18.19 0.04 -4.86
C TYR A 195 18.74 1.45 -4.67
N GLU A 196 19.78 1.77 -5.43
CA GLU A 196 20.26 3.12 -5.68
C GLU A 196 20.07 3.46 -7.16
N CYS A 197 19.70 4.70 -7.45
CA CYS A 197 19.61 5.18 -8.82
C CYS A 197 20.97 5.72 -9.28
N GLU A 198 21.62 5.00 -10.18
CA GLU A 198 22.82 5.43 -10.90
C GLU A 198 22.40 5.81 -12.32
N VAL A 199 22.71 7.03 -12.80
CA VAL A 199 22.50 7.45 -14.21
C VAL A 199 21.18 6.94 -14.84
N SER A 200 20.05 7.18 -14.17
CA SER A 200 18.69 6.78 -14.59
C SER A 200 18.36 5.27 -14.60
N HIS A 201 19.18 4.42 -13.98
CA HIS A 201 18.89 3.00 -13.78
C HIS A 201 19.00 2.61 -12.31
N TRP A 202 18.21 1.63 -11.89
CA TRP A 202 18.22 1.11 -10.53
C TRP A 202 19.30 0.02 -10.39
N LEU A 203 20.30 0.26 -9.55
CA LEU A 203 21.31 -0.69 -9.15
C LEU A 203 20.90 -1.34 -7.82
N LEU A 204 20.89 -2.68 -7.76
CA LEU A 204 20.60 -3.42 -6.52
C LEU A 204 21.79 -3.32 -5.57
N LEU A 205 21.58 -2.75 -4.38
CA LEU A 205 22.61 -2.60 -3.34
C LEU A 205 22.57 -3.73 -2.30
N ASP A 206 21.38 -4.11 -1.84
CA ASP A 206 21.20 -5.12 -0.80
C ASP A 206 19.88 -5.86 -0.99
N ALA A 207 19.84 -7.11 -0.54
CA ALA A 207 18.63 -7.92 -0.50
C ALA A 207 18.63 -8.78 0.77
N TRP A 208 17.48 -8.84 1.44
CA TRP A 208 17.36 -9.61 2.68
C TRP A 208 15.95 -10.14 2.91
N GLU A 209 15.85 -11.22 3.68
CA GLU A 209 14.59 -11.69 4.22
C GLU A 209 14.36 -11.09 5.62
N PRO A 210 13.12 -10.68 5.95
CA PRO A 210 12.79 -10.19 7.28
C PRO A 210 12.74 -11.31 8.31
N GLU A 211 13.04 -10.98 9.56
CA GLU A 211 12.65 -11.81 10.69
C GLU A 211 11.13 -11.74 10.89
N MET A 212 10.46 -12.86 10.64
CA MET A 212 9.00 -12.96 10.77
C MET A 212 8.62 -13.54 12.14
N SER A 213 7.66 -12.91 12.80
CA SER A 213 7.01 -13.50 13.97
C SER A 213 6.10 -14.66 13.53
N VAL A 214 6.21 -15.80 14.22
CA VAL A 214 5.38 -16.97 13.93
C VAL A 214 3.98 -16.75 14.50
N VAL A 215 3.07 -16.23 13.68
CA VAL A 215 1.65 -16.10 14.04
C VAL A 215 0.82 -16.90 13.04
N GLY A 216 0.54 -18.17 13.38
CA GLY A 216 -0.27 -19.09 12.58
C GLY A 216 0.44 -19.71 11.37
N ASN A 217 -0.35 -20.28 10.45
CA ASN A 217 0.13 -21.03 9.28
C ASN A 217 0.16 -20.21 7.97
N SER A 218 -0.14 -18.92 8.02
CA SER A 218 -0.20 -18.06 6.83
C SER A 218 0.63 -16.80 7.02
N LEU A 219 1.33 -16.40 5.97
CA LEU A 219 1.96 -15.09 5.87
C LEU A 219 0.99 -14.12 5.21
N GLN A 220 0.86 -12.92 5.76
CA GLN A 220 0.00 -11.86 5.23
C GLN A 220 0.85 -10.66 4.86
N GLU A 221 0.61 -10.10 3.68
CA GLU A 221 1.32 -8.92 3.22
C GLU A 221 0.42 -7.89 2.55
N ASN A 222 0.96 -6.69 2.32
CA ASN A 222 0.24 -5.61 1.68
C ASN A 222 1.09 -4.81 0.71
N TYR A 223 0.68 -4.73 -0.55
CA TYR A 223 1.25 -3.76 -1.49
C TYR A 223 0.44 -2.45 -1.43
N THR A 224 1.13 -1.33 -1.31
CA THR A 224 0.55 0.01 -1.37
C THR A 224 1.14 0.75 -2.57
N TYR A 225 0.31 1.11 -3.54
CA TYR A 225 0.69 1.95 -4.67
C TYR A 225 0.07 3.33 -4.53
N ALA A 226 0.78 4.37 -4.96
CA ALA A 226 0.30 5.75 -4.96
C ALA A 226 0.09 6.24 -6.40
N PHE A 227 -0.97 7.02 -6.61
CA PHE A 227 -1.31 7.65 -7.87
C PHE A 227 -1.60 9.14 -7.65
N THR A 228 -1.27 9.94 -8.66
CA THR A 228 -1.55 11.38 -8.64
C THR A 228 -3.05 11.64 -8.88
N GLY A 229 -3.57 12.68 -8.23
CA GLY A 229 -4.92 13.18 -8.50
C GLY A 229 -5.04 13.85 -9.88
N GLN A 230 -6.17 14.51 -10.11
CA GLN A 230 -6.45 15.28 -11.31
C GLN A 230 -5.44 16.41 -11.49
N ARG A 231 -4.89 16.55 -12.71
CA ARG A 231 -3.95 17.62 -13.06
C ARG A 231 -4.69 18.91 -13.42
N GLN A 232 -3.99 20.04 -13.36
CA GLN A 232 -4.54 21.31 -13.84
C GLN A 232 -4.89 21.21 -15.34
N GLY A 233 -6.08 21.69 -15.72
CA GLY A 233 -6.59 21.62 -17.10
C GLY A 233 -7.12 20.25 -17.54
N GLU A 234 -6.93 19.19 -16.75
CA GLU A 234 -7.47 17.87 -17.05
C GLU A 234 -8.97 17.84 -16.74
N THR A 235 -9.82 17.33 -17.64
CA THR A 235 -11.24 17.10 -17.34
C THR A 235 -11.43 15.84 -16.49
N LEU A 236 -12.52 15.73 -15.73
CA LEU A 236 -12.80 14.53 -14.91
C LEU A 236 -12.84 13.23 -15.74
N LYS A 237 -13.29 13.31 -17.00
CA LYS A 237 -13.32 12.17 -17.93
C LYS A 237 -11.90 11.73 -18.32
N GLN A 238 -11.03 12.69 -18.65
CA GLN A 238 -9.62 12.42 -18.95
C GLN A 238 -8.90 11.84 -17.74
N PHE A 239 -9.11 12.43 -16.55
CA PHE A 239 -8.55 11.93 -15.30
C PHE A 239 -8.91 10.48 -15.03
N ARG A 240 -10.21 10.13 -15.13
CA ARG A 240 -10.65 8.74 -14.93
C ARG A 240 -10.03 7.78 -15.94
N ALA A 241 -9.90 8.19 -17.20
CA ALA A 241 -9.29 7.37 -18.23
C ALA A 241 -7.79 7.15 -17.96
N ARG A 242 -7.06 8.22 -17.60
CA ARG A 242 -5.64 8.17 -17.21
C ARG A 242 -5.44 7.29 -15.98
N LEU A 243 -6.18 7.52 -14.91
CA LEU A 243 -6.08 6.74 -13.68
C LEU A 243 -6.38 5.24 -13.93
N GLN A 244 -7.38 4.93 -14.75
CA GLN A 244 -7.65 3.55 -15.15
C GLN A 244 -6.46 2.95 -15.92
N ASP A 245 -5.80 3.73 -16.78
CA ASP A 245 -4.63 3.30 -17.51
C ASP A 245 -3.42 3.07 -16.58
N GLU A 246 -3.18 3.98 -15.64
CA GLU A 246 -2.13 3.89 -14.62
C GLU A 246 -2.32 2.64 -13.74
N ILE A 247 -3.50 2.44 -13.16
CA ILE A 247 -3.79 1.25 -12.34
C ILE A 247 -3.63 -0.03 -13.17
N ARG A 248 -4.06 -0.05 -14.43
CA ARG A 248 -3.85 -1.19 -15.33
C ARG A 248 -2.35 -1.47 -15.51
N ARG A 249 -1.54 -0.45 -15.79
CA ARG A 249 -0.08 -0.60 -15.98
C ARG A 249 0.57 -1.11 -14.71
N THR A 250 0.22 -0.56 -13.55
CA THR A 250 0.72 -1.00 -12.24
C THR A 250 0.38 -2.46 -11.96
N LEU A 251 -0.88 -2.86 -12.15
CA LEU A 251 -1.28 -4.27 -11.98
C LEU A 251 -0.59 -5.19 -13.00
N THR A 252 -0.39 -4.73 -14.23
CA THR A 252 0.35 -5.50 -15.25
C THR A 252 1.80 -5.70 -14.82
N SER A 253 2.46 -4.65 -14.34
CA SER A 253 3.84 -4.72 -13.83
C SER A 253 3.95 -5.65 -12.62
N MET A 254 2.99 -5.57 -11.70
CA MET A 254 2.90 -6.47 -10.55
C MET A 254 2.80 -7.93 -10.97
N LEU A 255 1.99 -8.24 -11.99
CA LEU A 255 1.80 -9.61 -12.50
C LEU A 255 2.93 -10.10 -13.39
N THR A 256 3.68 -9.19 -14.02
CA THR A 256 4.78 -9.55 -14.91
C THR A 256 6.00 -9.90 -14.06
N ARG A 257 6.67 -11.01 -14.41
CA ARG A 257 7.94 -11.35 -13.76
C ARG A 257 8.95 -10.21 -13.99
N PRO A 258 9.60 -9.67 -12.95
CA PRO A 258 10.85 -9.00 -13.17
C PRO A 258 11.79 -10.02 -13.82
N GLN A 259 12.56 -9.57 -14.82
CA GLN A 259 13.70 -10.38 -15.25
C GLN A 259 14.56 -10.59 -14.00
N SER A 260 14.75 -11.85 -13.61
CA SER A 260 15.54 -12.21 -12.43
C SER A 260 16.91 -11.56 -12.58
N ILE A 261 17.20 -10.55 -11.78
CA ILE A 261 18.59 -10.22 -11.47
C ILE A 261 19.05 -11.44 -10.65
N ALA A 262 20.09 -12.13 -11.11
CA ALA A 262 20.50 -13.43 -10.60
C ALA A 262 20.45 -13.50 -9.07
N SER A 263 19.95 -14.62 -8.53
CA SER A 263 19.97 -14.87 -7.08
C SER A 263 21.36 -14.56 -6.52
N PRO A 264 21.49 -13.81 -5.42
CA PRO A 264 22.78 -13.50 -4.81
C PRO A 264 23.59 -14.75 -4.42
N ASP A 265 22.92 -15.92 -4.28
CA ASP A 265 23.58 -17.21 -4.05
C ASP A 265 24.41 -17.73 -5.23
N SER A 266 24.33 -17.13 -6.42
CA SER A 266 25.18 -17.50 -7.57
C SER A 266 26.44 -16.65 -7.72
N ALA A 267 26.68 -15.67 -6.85
CA ALA A 267 27.84 -14.78 -6.91
C ALA A 267 28.83 -15.00 -5.76
N VAL A 268 29.19 -16.26 -5.47
CA VAL A 268 30.43 -16.58 -4.76
C VAL A 268 31.08 -17.79 -5.44
N VAL A 269 31.61 -17.60 -6.64
CA VAL A 269 32.86 -18.29 -6.96
C VAL A 269 33.91 -17.51 -6.18
N PRO A 270 34.55 -18.07 -5.13
CA PRO A 270 35.62 -17.38 -4.44
C PRO A 270 36.65 -17.01 -5.50
N ALA A 271 36.89 -15.70 -5.67
CA ALA A 271 38.05 -15.24 -6.39
C ALA A 271 39.25 -15.97 -5.77
N VAL A 272 39.90 -16.82 -6.57
CA VAL A 272 41.18 -17.42 -6.21
C VAL A 272 42.03 -16.24 -5.72
N PRO A 273 42.48 -16.24 -4.45
CA PRO A 273 43.30 -15.17 -3.93
C PRO A 273 44.45 -14.95 -4.90
N PRO A 274 44.74 -13.70 -5.33
CA PRO A 274 45.95 -13.46 -6.09
C PRO A 274 47.11 -14.03 -5.28
N GLU A 275 47.85 -14.96 -5.90
CA GLU A 275 49.02 -15.60 -5.33
C GLU A 275 49.96 -14.48 -4.84
N ILE A 276 50.04 -14.32 -3.52
CA ILE A 276 50.84 -13.28 -2.88
C ILE A 276 52.29 -13.58 -3.27
N PRO A 277 52.98 -12.71 -4.03
CA PRO A 277 54.40 -12.90 -4.28
C PRO A 277 55.13 -12.92 -2.94
N PRO A 278 56.13 -13.80 -2.75
CA PRO A 278 56.81 -13.98 -1.48
C PRO A 278 57.36 -12.64 -0.96
N PRO A 279 57.27 -12.38 0.36
CA PRO A 279 57.72 -11.12 0.93
C PRO A 279 59.22 -10.94 0.72
N SER A 280 59.60 -9.81 0.12
CA SER A 280 60.99 -9.36 0.10
C SER A 280 61.49 -9.18 1.53
N PRO A 281 62.64 -9.78 1.91
CA PRO A 281 63.23 -9.57 3.21
C PRO A 281 64.02 -8.27 3.18
N GLU A 282 63.48 -7.17 3.71
CA GLU A 282 64.34 -6.11 4.26
C GLU A 282 63.64 -5.23 5.30
N THR A 283 64.05 -5.53 6.53
CA THR A 283 64.02 -4.80 7.79
C THR A 283 64.22 -3.28 7.66
N THR A 284 63.36 -2.51 8.33
CA THR A 284 63.82 -1.39 9.17
C THR A 284 62.89 -1.23 10.37
N PRO A 285 63.40 -1.22 11.61
CA PRO A 285 62.59 -1.04 12.80
C PRO A 285 62.22 0.44 12.94
N MET A 286 60.92 0.75 12.94
CA MET A 286 60.44 2.07 13.34
C MET A 286 60.64 2.28 14.86
N PRO A 287 61.04 3.49 15.29
CA PRO A 287 61.12 3.83 16.70
C PRO A 287 59.71 3.86 17.35
N PRO A 288 59.61 3.59 18.66
CA PRO A 288 58.34 3.55 19.37
C PRO A 288 57.69 4.94 19.41
N VAL A 289 56.43 5.00 18.97
CA VAL A 289 55.57 6.17 19.10
C VAL A 289 55.17 6.32 20.58
N PRO A 290 55.36 7.48 21.22
CA PRO A 290 54.88 7.73 22.57
C PRO A 290 53.36 7.68 22.63
N THR A 291 52.82 6.74 23.40
CA THR A 291 51.40 6.66 23.72
C THR A 291 51.07 7.77 24.72
N MET A 292 50.48 8.87 24.25
CA MET A 292 49.79 9.80 25.15
C MET A 292 48.46 9.15 25.57
N ILE A 293 48.46 8.53 26.76
CA ILE A 293 47.25 8.15 27.46
C ILE A 293 46.72 9.44 28.11
N ALA A 294 45.76 10.09 27.46
CA ALA A 294 44.91 11.08 28.11
C ALA A 294 43.89 10.31 28.96
N ASP A 295 44.18 10.24 30.25
CA ASP A 295 43.33 9.68 31.29
C ASP A 295 42.25 10.73 31.63
N ASP A 296 41.14 10.72 30.87
CA ASP A 296 39.98 11.58 31.13
C ASP A 296 38.88 10.75 31.82
N THR A 297 39.21 10.25 33.01
CA THR A 297 38.28 9.55 33.88
C THR A 297 37.48 10.59 34.67
N ALA A 298 36.40 11.10 34.08
CA ALA A 298 35.41 11.88 34.82
C ALA A 298 34.71 10.98 35.87
N GLN A 299 34.88 11.32 37.15
CA GLN A 299 34.22 10.61 38.25
C GLN A 299 32.70 10.80 38.18
N ILE A 300 31.98 9.73 37.85
CA ILE A 300 30.54 9.68 38.04
C ILE A 300 30.28 9.53 39.55
N LYS A 301 29.86 10.63 40.18
CA LYS A 301 29.43 10.65 41.58
C LYS A 301 28.16 9.81 41.72
N ALA A 302 28.26 8.67 42.40
CA ALA A 302 27.12 7.80 42.70
C ALA A 302 26.06 8.57 43.51
N VAL A 303 24.89 8.78 42.91
CA VAL A 303 23.70 9.29 43.59
C VAL A 303 23.13 8.18 44.47
N LYS A 304 22.97 8.47 45.77
CA LYS A 304 22.34 7.57 46.74
C LYS A 304 20.88 7.34 46.37
N PRO A 305 20.38 6.10 46.36
CA PRO A 305 18.95 5.85 46.21
C PRO A 305 18.25 6.19 47.52
N GLY A 306 17.38 7.20 47.52
CA GLY A 306 16.54 7.53 48.68
C GLY A 306 16.09 8.99 48.83
N GLU A 307 16.54 9.91 47.98
CA GLU A 307 16.15 11.32 48.09
C GLU A 307 14.97 11.62 47.14
N MET A 308 13.76 11.65 47.70
CA MET A 308 12.58 12.18 47.03
C MET A 308 12.79 13.68 46.80
N VAL A 309 13.17 14.04 45.58
CA VAL A 309 13.14 15.43 45.11
C VAL A 309 11.67 15.77 44.84
N THR A 310 11.07 16.52 45.75
CA THR A 310 9.81 17.22 45.55
C THR A 310 10.04 18.30 44.50
N GLU A 311 9.57 18.08 43.27
CA GLU A 311 9.49 19.14 42.26
C GLU A 311 8.53 20.24 42.72
N PRO A 312 8.89 21.53 42.59
CA PRO A 312 7.95 22.61 42.78
C PRO A 312 6.95 22.63 41.63
N LEU A 313 5.67 22.60 41.99
CA LEU A 313 4.52 22.80 41.14
C LEU A 313 4.67 24.15 40.41
N LEU A 314 5.01 24.11 39.11
CA LEU A 314 4.96 25.28 38.25
C LEU A 314 3.49 25.65 38.01
N GLU A 315 3.10 26.76 38.62
CA GLU A 315 1.82 27.45 38.44
C GLU A 315 1.74 27.93 36.98
N ILE A 316 0.93 27.25 36.18
CA ILE A 316 0.64 27.64 34.80
C ILE A 316 -0.34 28.81 34.87
N GLU A 317 0.18 30.02 34.68
CA GLU A 317 -0.62 31.23 34.47
C GLU A 317 -1.54 31.06 33.26
N ASP A 318 -2.84 31.17 33.53
CA ASP A 318 -3.95 31.10 32.59
C ASP A 318 -3.98 32.38 31.73
N GLN A 319 -3.26 32.36 30.61
CA GLN A 319 -3.39 33.42 29.59
C GLN A 319 -4.63 33.15 28.74
N SER A 320 -5.72 33.80 29.14
CA SER A 320 -6.94 33.99 28.34
C SER A 320 -6.61 34.58 26.96
N PRO A 321 -7.12 34.01 25.85
CA PRO A 321 -6.96 34.61 24.54
C PRO A 321 -7.85 35.86 24.40
N VAL A 322 -7.19 36.98 24.11
CA VAL A 322 -7.79 38.23 23.68
C VAL A 322 -8.59 37.96 22.40
N SER A 323 -9.91 38.15 22.49
CA SER A 323 -10.84 38.15 21.38
C SER A 323 -10.60 39.39 20.51
N GLU A 324 -9.86 39.21 19.43
CA GLU A 324 -9.67 40.22 18.38
C GLU A 324 -10.87 40.15 17.41
N SER A 325 -11.76 41.14 17.54
CA SER A 325 -12.88 41.36 16.64
C SER A 325 -12.37 41.84 15.28
N LEU A 326 -12.39 40.97 14.27
CA LEU A 326 -12.15 41.39 12.89
C LEU A 326 -13.46 41.85 12.24
N THR A 327 -13.45 43.13 11.95
CA THR A 327 -14.43 43.96 11.26
C THR A 327 -14.74 43.46 9.85
N GLU A 328 -16.02 43.42 9.50
CA GLU A 328 -16.52 43.29 8.12
C GLU A 328 -16.15 44.52 7.27
N PRO A 329 -15.78 44.34 5.99
CA PRO A 329 -16.05 45.32 4.95
C PRO A 329 -17.23 44.81 4.09
N VAL A 330 -18.40 45.43 4.22
CA VAL A 330 -18.92 46.52 3.37
C VAL A 330 -19.18 46.07 1.94
N ASP A 331 -20.48 45.92 1.68
CA ASP A 331 -21.12 45.80 0.38
C ASP A 331 -20.66 46.89 -0.59
N LEU A 332 -20.30 46.48 -1.81
CA LEU A 332 -20.23 47.37 -2.96
C LEU A 332 -21.15 46.81 -4.04
N ASP A 333 -22.31 47.46 -4.12
CA ASP A 333 -23.22 47.44 -5.25
C ASP A 333 -22.47 47.80 -6.54
N GLY A 334 -22.52 46.89 -7.52
CA GLY A 334 -21.89 47.05 -8.83
C GLY A 334 -22.86 46.71 -9.94
N GLU A 335 -23.60 47.74 -10.36
CA GLU A 335 -24.29 47.96 -11.63
C GLU A 335 -24.41 46.79 -12.64
N THR A 336 -25.66 46.38 -12.82
CA THR A 336 -26.20 45.83 -14.07
C THR A 336 -26.00 46.79 -15.25
N VAL A 337 -25.25 46.35 -16.27
CA VAL A 337 -25.28 46.93 -17.63
C VAL A 337 -25.94 45.92 -18.58
N PRO A 338 -27.03 46.28 -19.30
CA PRO A 338 -27.57 45.48 -20.37
C PRO A 338 -26.94 45.91 -21.71
N GLY A 339 -26.24 45.00 -22.38
CA GLY A 339 -25.67 45.20 -23.72
C GLY A 339 -26.07 44.05 -24.64
N THR A 340 -27.01 44.35 -25.52
CA THR A 340 -27.67 43.54 -26.56
C THR A 340 -26.70 43.00 -27.65
N PRO A 341 -27.16 42.08 -28.53
CA PRO A 341 -26.36 41.16 -29.33
C PRO A 341 -25.89 41.78 -30.65
N ASN A 342 -24.80 41.24 -31.20
CA ASN A 342 -24.52 41.33 -32.63
C ASN A 342 -24.44 39.93 -33.22
N ASP A 343 -25.46 39.62 -34.00
CA ASP A 343 -25.34 38.85 -35.23
C ASP A 343 -24.19 39.39 -36.09
N LEU A 344 -23.44 38.49 -36.76
CA LEU A 344 -23.39 38.43 -38.22
C LEU A 344 -22.48 37.26 -38.68
N PRO A 345 -22.71 36.74 -39.90
CA PRO A 345 -22.20 35.47 -40.41
C PRO A 345 -20.94 35.61 -41.27
N GLU A 346 -20.20 34.52 -41.42
CA GLU A 346 -19.95 33.76 -42.67
C GLU A 346 -18.96 32.62 -42.39
#